data_AF-A0A067P2A7-F1
#
_entry.id   AF-A0A067P2A7-F1
#
_cell.length_a   1.000
_cell.length_b   1.000
_cell.length_c   1.000
_cell.angle_alpha   90.00
_cell.angle_beta   90.00
_cell.angle_gamma   90.00
#
_symmetry.space_group_name_H-M   'P 1'
#
loop_
_entity.id
_entity.type
_entity.pdbx_description
1 polymer ?
#
loop_
_entity_poly.entity_id
_entity_poly.type
_entity_poly.pdbx_seq_one_letter_code
_entity_poly.pdbx_strand_id
1 'polypeptide(L)'
;MYRRRDGRYVSTRFRHLHSNTNSFLAHQLAYDVLHILHRDISAGNILMSTQKPPRGILIDWDHCIFMNKLTKDRETRMKRTGTWQFMSAHLAANPKTAPHSLVDDRESALHVLMCLAIKYLRHNKGDHYCMRDLLSMFD
;
A
#
# COMPACT_ATOMS: atom_id res chain seq x y z
N MET A 1 5.05 22.99 -6.99
CA MET A 1 4.74 22.58 -8.38
C MET A 1 6.00 22.07 -9.07
N TYR A 2 5.89 21.12 -10.02
CA TYR A 2 7.00 20.69 -10.89
C TYR A 2 6.62 20.95 -12.34
N ARG A 3 7.57 21.46 -13.14
CA ARG A 3 7.39 21.76 -14.56
C ARG A 3 7.84 20.56 -15.39
N ARG A 4 6.94 19.99 -16.19
CA ARG A 4 7.26 18.94 -17.15
C ARG A 4 8.10 19.50 -18.32
N ARG A 5 8.73 18.61 -19.10
CA ARG A 5 9.47 18.97 -20.33
C ARG A 5 8.59 19.65 -21.40
N ASP A 6 7.28 19.43 -21.35
CA ASP A 6 6.26 20.05 -22.21
C ASP A 6 5.79 21.43 -21.69
N GLY A 7 6.40 21.96 -20.63
CA GLY A 7 6.08 23.27 -20.08
C GLY A 7 4.86 23.31 -19.14
N ARG A 8 4.13 22.20 -18.95
CA ARG A 8 2.95 22.16 -18.06
C ARG A 8 3.35 21.98 -16.60
N TYR A 9 2.69 22.71 -15.70
CA TYR A 9 2.88 22.57 -14.26
C TYR A 9 2.00 21.45 -13.71
N VAL A 10 2.63 20.47 -13.06
CA VAL A 10 1.93 19.41 -12.34
C VAL A 10 1.93 19.76 -10.85
N SER A 11 0.74 19.71 -10.24
CA SER A 11 0.56 19.91 -8.79
C SER A 11 1.42 18.93 -8.00
N THR A 12 1.99 19.38 -6.88
CA THR A 12 2.75 18.55 -5.94
C THR A 12 1.94 17.32 -5.49
N ARG A 13 0.60 17.43 -5.52
CA ARG A 13 -0.38 16.38 -5.18
C ARG A 13 -0.37 15.17 -6.12
N PHE A 14 -0.08 15.36 -7.42
CA PHE A 14 0.05 14.26 -8.39
C PHE A 14 1.36 13.47 -8.26
N ARG A 15 2.33 14.03 -7.53
CA ARG A 15 3.65 13.43 -7.32
C ARG A 15 3.57 12.19 -6.43
N HIS A 16 2.65 12.21 -5.45
CA HIS A 16 2.40 11.10 -4.53
C HIS A 16 1.82 9.87 -5.25
N LEU A 17 0.86 10.04 -6.17
CA LEU A 17 0.26 8.89 -6.87
C LEU A 17 1.28 8.18 -7.78
N HIS A 18 2.11 8.95 -8.51
CA HIS A 18 3.11 8.38 -9.42
C HIS A 18 4.32 7.77 -8.70
N SER A 19 4.61 8.19 -7.46
CA SER A 19 5.62 7.53 -6.65
C SER A 19 5.11 6.19 -6.10
N ASN A 20 3.86 6.12 -5.66
CA ASN A 20 3.26 4.89 -5.12
C ASN A 20 3.14 3.76 -6.17
N THR A 21 2.98 4.10 -7.45
CA THR A 21 3.03 3.06 -8.51
C THR A 21 4.38 2.33 -8.53
N ASN A 22 5.49 2.99 -8.18
CA ASN A 22 6.79 2.33 -8.13
C ASN A 22 6.95 1.39 -6.93
N SER A 23 6.36 1.71 -5.77
CA SER A 23 6.40 0.82 -4.60
C SER A 23 5.58 -0.45 -4.82
N PHE A 24 4.42 -0.34 -5.48
CA PHE A 24 3.60 -1.52 -5.81
C PHE A 24 4.21 -2.36 -6.93
N LEU A 25 4.90 -1.73 -7.89
CA LEU A 25 5.72 -2.47 -8.85
C LEU A 25 6.87 -3.22 -8.17
N ALA A 26 7.55 -2.60 -7.19
CA ALA A 26 8.60 -3.25 -6.43
C ALA A 26 8.06 -4.46 -5.64
N HIS A 27 6.89 -4.32 -5.03
CA HIS A 27 6.19 -5.43 -4.38
C HIS A 27 5.85 -6.57 -5.36
N GLN A 28 5.27 -6.23 -6.51
CA GLN A 28 4.93 -7.22 -7.54
C GLN A 28 6.17 -7.98 -8.03
N LEU A 29 7.27 -7.26 -8.27
CA LEU A 29 8.56 -7.88 -8.66
C LEU A 29 9.12 -8.78 -7.55
N ALA A 30 9.03 -8.37 -6.28
CA ALA A 30 9.46 -9.20 -5.16
C ALA A 30 8.66 -10.50 -5.07
N TYR A 31 7.36 -10.45 -5.36
CA TYR A 31 6.53 -11.66 -5.43
C TYR A 31 6.87 -12.52 -6.66
N ASP A 32 6.99 -11.93 -7.84
CA ASP A 32 7.18 -12.69 -9.09
C ASP A 32 8.57 -13.35 -9.15
N VAL A 33 9.61 -12.69 -8.63
CA VAL A 33 11.00 -13.16 -8.71
C VAL A 33 11.39 -13.98 -7.48
N LEU A 34 10.99 -13.55 -6.28
CA LEU A 34 11.45 -14.13 -5.02
C LEU A 34 10.35 -14.84 -4.23
N HIS A 35 9.10 -14.77 -4.71
CA HIS A 35 7.92 -15.31 -4.03
C HIS A 35 7.75 -14.76 -2.61
N ILE A 36 8.00 -13.47 -2.42
CA ILE A 36 7.87 -12.77 -1.14
C ILE A 36 6.50 -12.10 -1.03
N LEU A 37 5.79 -12.33 0.08
CA LEU A 37 4.67 -11.50 0.52
C LEU A 37 5.17 -10.50 1.57
N HIS A 38 4.69 -9.27 1.52
CA HIS A 38 5.11 -8.20 2.43
C HIS A 38 4.32 -8.20 3.74
N ARG A 39 3.01 -8.36 3.67
CA ARG A 39 2.09 -8.50 4.81
C ARG A 39 1.94 -7.31 5.76
N ASP A 40 2.45 -6.15 5.38
CA ASP A 40 2.23 -4.89 6.09
C ASP A 40 2.36 -3.70 5.14
N ILE A 41 1.58 -3.72 4.06
CA ILE A 41 1.51 -2.59 3.15
C ILE A 41 0.62 -1.51 3.77
N SER A 42 1.23 -0.39 4.13
CA SER A 42 0.56 0.76 4.71
C SER A 42 1.11 2.06 4.11
N ALA A 43 0.39 3.17 4.28
CA ALA A 43 0.88 4.47 3.84
C ALA A 43 2.17 4.90 4.58
N GLY A 44 2.39 4.42 5.81
CA GLY A 44 3.60 4.67 6.59
C GLY A 44 4.82 3.93 6.05
N ASN A 45 4.60 2.79 5.40
CA ASN A 45 5.67 1.92 4.87
C ASN A 45 6.06 2.28 3.43
N ILE A 46 5.57 3.40 2.89
CA ILE A 46 5.94 3.89 1.55
C ILE A 46 6.64 5.24 1.66
N LEU A 47 7.95 5.22 1.51
CA LEU A 47 8.76 6.43 1.46
C LEU A 47 8.77 7.05 0.07
N MET A 48 8.84 8.37 0.00
CA MET A 48 9.12 9.08 -1.24
C MET A 48 10.58 9.48 -1.31
N SER A 49 11.27 9.03 -2.36
CA SER A 49 12.60 9.50 -2.68
C SER A 49 12.60 10.96 -3.11
N THR A 50 13.60 11.71 -2.65
CA THR A 50 13.88 13.10 -3.07
C THR A 50 14.60 13.18 -4.42
N GLN A 51 15.01 12.05 -4.99
CA GLN A 51 15.64 11.98 -6.30
C GLN A 51 14.69 12.45 -7.42
N LYS A 52 15.24 12.85 -8.57
CA LYS A 52 14.48 13.27 -9.75
C LYS A 52 14.65 12.24 -10.89
N PRO A 53 13.57 11.59 -11.37
CA PRO A 53 12.19 11.71 -10.91
C PRO A 53 11.96 11.07 -9.53
N PRO A 54 11.01 11.58 -8.72
CA PRO A 54 10.67 11.01 -7.42
C PRO A 54 10.10 9.60 -7.59
N ARG A 55 10.45 8.70 -6.67
CA ARG A 55 10.03 7.29 -6.69
C ARG A 55 9.53 6.89 -5.30
N GLY A 56 8.50 6.04 -5.26
CA GLY A 56 8.08 5.39 -4.02
C GLY A 56 9.00 4.21 -3.72
N ILE A 57 9.31 4.03 -2.45
CA ILE A 57 10.14 2.93 -1.94
C ILE A 57 9.31 2.24 -0.87
N LEU A 58 9.04 0.95 -1.07
CA LEU A 58 8.39 0.11 -0.06
C LEU A 58 9.44 -0.35 0.96
N ILE A 59 9.21 -0.03 2.22
CA ILE A 59 10.10 -0.35 3.36
C ILE A 59 9.38 -1.26 4.35
N ASP A 60 10.07 -1.64 5.43
CA ASP A 60 9.52 -2.41 6.55
C ASP A 60 9.09 -3.84 6.15
N TRP A 61 10.07 -4.61 5.67
CA TRP A 61 9.89 -5.99 5.24
C TRP A 61 9.97 -7.00 6.41
N ASP A 62 9.92 -6.56 7.66
CA ASP A 62 10.13 -7.42 8.83
C ASP A 62 9.00 -8.46 9.02
N HIS A 63 7.82 -8.17 8.48
CA HIS A 63 6.68 -9.10 8.43
C HIS A 63 6.64 -9.97 7.18
N CYS A 64 7.64 -9.88 6.29
CA CYS A 64 7.61 -10.59 5.02
C CYS A 64 7.76 -12.10 5.19
N ILE A 65 7.23 -12.84 4.21
CA ILE A 65 7.37 -14.30 4.15
C ILE A 65 7.77 -14.78 2.77
N PHE A 66 8.62 -15.79 2.72
CA PHE A 66 9.07 -16.46 1.50
C PHE A 66 8.17 -17.65 1.19
N MET A 67 7.27 -17.51 0.22
CA MET A 67 6.30 -18.54 -0.15
C MET A 67 6.95 -19.83 -0.67
N ASN A 68 8.14 -19.73 -1.27
CA ASN A 68 8.92 -20.88 -1.71
C ASN A 68 9.61 -21.66 -0.57
N LYS A 69 9.82 -21.05 0.59
CA LYS A 69 10.42 -21.70 1.78
C LYS A 69 9.37 -22.22 2.77
N LEU A 70 8.11 -21.80 2.61
CA LEU A 70 7.01 -22.09 3.54
C LEU A 70 6.28 -23.41 3.30
N THR A 71 6.91 -24.40 2.65
CA THR A 71 6.27 -25.67 2.28
C THR A 71 5.71 -26.48 3.46
N LYS A 72 5.98 -26.10 4.72
CA LYS A 72 5.48 -26.76 5.93
C LYS A 72 4.77 -25.86 6.95
N ASP A 73 4.71 -24.54 6.75
CA ASP A 73 4.34 -23.62 7.83
C ASP A 73 3.14 -22.72 7.48
N ARG A 74 1.96 -23.35 7.43
CA ARG A 74 0.66 -22.68 7.25
C ARG A 74 0.34 -21.73 8.40
N GLU A 75 0.80 -22.05 9.62
CA GLU A 75 0.59 -21.22 10.80
C GLU A 75 1.26 -19.86 10.65
N THR A 76 2.48 -19.82 10.12
CA THR A 76 3.17 -18.56 9.86
C THR A 76 2.40 -17.67 8.88
N ARG A 77 1.68 -18.23 7.89
CA ARG A 77 0.80 -17.46 7.00
C ARG A 77 -0.49 -16.95 7.65
N MET A 78 -0.95 -17.62 8.71
CA MET A 78 -2.17 -17.25 9.45
C MET A 78 -1.90 -16.25 10.57
N LYS A 79 -0.66 -16.12 11.03
CA LYS A 79 -0.29 -15.10 12.02
C LYS A 79 -0.70 -13.74 11.49
N ARG A 80 -1.64 -13.08 12.17
CA ARG A 80 -2.09 -11.74 11.80
C ARG A 80 -0.93 -10.76 11.98
N THR A 81 -0.56 -10.07 10.90
CA THR A 81 0.41 -8.96 10.91
C THR A 81 -0.16 -7.80 10.13
N GLY A 82 0.44 -6.64 10.33
CA GLY A 82 0.19 -5.46 9.53
C GLY A 82 -0.85 -4.49 10.11
N THR A 83 -0.92 -3.34 9.46
CA THR A 83 -1.71 -2.19 9.90
C THR A 83 -3.20 -2.39 9.62
N TRP A 84 -4.03 -2.38 10.68
CA TRP A 84 -5.43 -2.81 10.58
C TRP A 84 -6.26 -2.03 9.55
N GLN A 85 -6.10 -0.71 9.45
CA GLN A 85 -6.86 0.12 8.51
C GLN A 85 -6.58 -0.20 7.03
N PHE A 86 -5.46 -0.88 6.73
CA PHE A 86 -5.10 -1.27 5.37
C PHE A 86 -5.26 -2.77 5.13
N MET A 87 -5.60 -3.54 6.16
CA MET A 87 -5.78 -4.99 6.07
C MET A 87 -6.89 -5.36 5.07
N SER A 88 -6.70 -6.46 4.33
CA SER A 88 -7.75 -6.98 3.44
C SER A 88 -9.00 -7.39 4.21
N ALA A 89 -10.16 -7.29 3.57
CA ALA A 89 -11.42 -7.75 4.13
C ALA A 89 -11.37 -9.24 4.49
N HIS A 90 -10.67 -10.05 3.69
CA HIS A 90 -10.51 -11.47 3.95
C HIS A 90 -9.79 -11.76 5.26
N LEU A 91 -8.67 -11.08 5.51
CA LEU A 91 -7.89 -11.21 6.75
C LEU A 91 -8.61 -10.57 7.95
N ALA A 92 -9.30 -9.45 7.73
CA ALA A 92 -10.08 -8.78 8.77
C ALA A 92 -11.25 -9.66 9.26
N ALA A 93 -11.97 -10.32 8.35
CA ALA A 93 -13.07 -11.21 8.69
C ALA A 93 -12.63 -12.54 9.31
N ASN A 94 -11.41 -12.99 9.04
CA ASN A 94 -10.91 -14.32 9.45
C ASN A 94 -9.53 -14.25 10.14
N PRO A 95 -9.40 -13.48 11.24
CA PRO A 95 -8.09 -13.06 11.78
C PRO A 95 -7.23 -14.18 12.36
N LYS A 96 -7.78 -15.39 12.54
CA LYS A 96 -7.07 -16.56 13.10
C LYS A 96 -6.82 -17.67 12.08
N THR A 97 -7.51 -17.64 10.95
CA THR A 97 -7.63 -18.81 10.05
C THR A 97 -7.33 -18.49 8.60
N ALA A 98 -7.46 -17.23 8.17
CA ALA A 98 -7.13 -16.84 6.81
C ALA A 98 -5.59 -16.80 6.62
N PRO A 99 -5.04 -17.54 5.64
CA PRO A 99 -3.64 -17.41 5.29
C PRO A 99 -3.43 -16.18 4.40
N HIS A 100 -2.46 -15.35 4.73
CA HIS A 100 -2.07 -14.21 3.90
C HIS A 100 -1.65 -14.68 2.49
N SER A 101 -2.09 -13.93 1.48
CA SER A 101 -1.87 -14.19 0.06
C SER A 101 -1.45 -12.91 -0.68
N LEU A 102 -1.08 -13.06 -1.95
CA LEU A 102 -0.78 -11.91 -2.81
C LEU A 102 -1.99 -10.98 -2.98
N VAL A 103 -3.20 -11.54 -2.97
CA VAL A 103 -4.43 -10.76 -3.11
C VAL A 103 -4.60 -9.81 -1.93
N ASP A 104 -4.23 -10.25 -0.72
CA ASP A 104 -4.32 -9.43 0.48
C ASP A 104 -3.34 -8.25 0.46
N ASP A 105 -2.11 -8.46 0.00
CA ASP A 105 -1.14 -7.38 -0.21
C ASP A 105 -1.63 -6.37 -1.28
N ARG A 106 -2.26 -6.85 -2.36
CA ARG A 106 -2.85 -5.99 -3.40
C ARG A 106 -4.04 -5.19 -2.90
N GLU A 107 -4.90 -5.79 -2.08
CA GLU A 107 -6.03 -5.10 -1.45
C GLU A 107 -5.53 -4.01 -0.49
N SER A 108 -4.47 -4.30 0.27
CA SER A 108 -3.81 -3.30 1.12
C SER A 108 -3.25 -2.12 0.31
N ALA A 109 -2.61 -2.40 -0.84
CA ALA A 109 -2.16 -1.36 -1.76
C ALA A 109 -3.32 -0.50 -2.30
N LEU A 110 -4.47 -1.12 -2.60
CA LEU A 110 -5.67 -0.40 -3.02
C LEU A 110 -6.20 0.51 -1.91
N HIS A 111 -6.26 0.04 -0.66
CA HIS A 111 -6.64 0.87 0.49
C HIS A 111 -5.72 2.09 0.66
N VAL A 112 -4.41 1.91 0.49
CA VAL A 112 -3.45 3.03 0.48
C VAL A 112 -3.75 4.02 -0.64
N LEU A 113 -3.94 3.55 -1.87
CA LEU A 113 -4.27 4.41 -3.01
C LEU A 113 -5.57 5.20 -2.78
N MET A 114 -6.61 4.55 -2.26
CA MET A 114 -7.88 5.18 -1.94
C MET A 114 -7.74 6.25 -0.86
N CYS A 115 -7.03 5.94 0.23
CA CYS A 115 -6.74 6.89 1.30
C CYS A 115 -6.01 8.14 0.78
N LEU A 116 -4.98 7.94 -0.06
CA LEU A 116 -4.23 9.04 -0.67
C LEU A 116 -5.07 9.82 -1.69
N ALA A 117 -5.92 9.13 -2.47
CA ALA A 117 -6.81 9.76 -3.42
C ALA A 117 -7.80 10.69 -2.71
N ILE A 118 -8.44 10.22 -1.63
CA ILE A 118 -9.35 11.02 -0.81
C ILE A 118 -8.62 12.21 -0.19
N LYS A 119 -7.42 12.00 0.38
CA LYS A 119 -6.67 13.04 1.08
C LYS A 119 -6.11 14.13 0.17
N TYR A 120 -5.73 13.80 -1.06
CA TYR A 120 -4.95 14.70 -1.91
C TYR A 120 -5.60 15.06 -3.26
N LEU A 121 -6.62 14.33 -3.74
CA LEU A 121 -7.35 14.72 -4.94
C LEU A 121 -8.43 15.75 -4.58
N ARG A 122 -8.71 16.66 -5.52
CA ARG A 122 -9.76 17.67 -5.34
C ARG A 122 -11.11 16.95 -5.39
N HIS A 123 -11.85 16.96 -4.28
CA HIS A 123 -13.24 16.52 -4.24
C HIS A 123 -14.18 17.71 -3.96
N ASN A 124 -15.41 17.64 -4.45
CA ASN A 124 -16.39 18.75 -4.43
C ASN A 124 -17.01 19.03 -3.04
N LYS A 125 -16.48 18.41 -1.97
CA LYS A 125 -16.89 18.62 -0.58
C LYS A 125 -15.71 19.30 0.14
N GLY A 126 -15.98 20.34 0.95
CA GLY A 126 -14.94 21.11 1.64
C GLY A 126 -13.97 20.22 2.42
N ASP A 127 -12.69 20.63 2.42
CA ASP A 127 -11.46 19.92 2.84
C ASP A 127 -11.46 19.25 4.25
N HIS A 128 -12.57 19.25 5.00
CA HIS A 128 -12.60 18.94 6.42
C HIS A 128 -13.39 17.69 6.85
N TYR A 129 -14.29 17.13 6.01
CA TYR A 129 -15.19 16.05 6.44
C TYR A 129 -14.76 14.64 5.99
N CYS A 130 -13.89 14.53 5.00
CA CYS A 130 -13.76 13.28 4.23
C CYS A 130 -12.78 12.26 4.81
N MET A 131 -12.06 12.57 5.90
CA MET A 131 -11.10 11.63 6.47
C MET A 131 -11.69 10.83 7.63
N ARG A 132 -12.42 11.43 8.57
CA ARG A 132 -12.99 10.66 9.71
C ARG A 132 -14.13 9.73 9.31
N ASP A 133 -15.11 10.21 8.55
CA ASP A 133 -16.31 9.40 8.22
C ASP A 133 -16.04 8.31 7.17
N LEU A 134 -14.99 8.48 6.35
CA LEU A 134 -14.57 7.52 5.33
C LEU A 134 -13.47 6.57 5.86
N LEU A 135 -12.63 7.03 6.81
CA LEU A 135 -11.75 6.14 7.58
C LEU A 135 -12.53 5.33 8.63
N SER A 136 -13.67 5.83 9.12
CA SER A 136 -14.52 5.05 10.04
C SER A 136 -15.19 3.85 9.36
N MET A 137 -15.15 3.76 8.02
CA MET A 137 -15.51 2.52 7.32
C MET A 137 -14.43 1.44 7.43
N PHE A 138 -13.23 1.82 7.86
CA PHE A 138 -12.07 0.96 8.10
C PHE A 138 -11.71 0.90 9.60
N ASP A 139 -12.56 1.47 10.49
CA ASP A 139 -12.49 1.38 11.95
C ASP A 139 -13.50 0.36 12.53
#